data_AF-Q1Q3S1-F1
#
_entry.id   AF-Q1Q3S1-F1
#
_cell.length_a   1.000
_cell.length_b   1.000
_cell.length_c   1.000
_cell.angle_alpha   90.00
_cell.angle_beta   90.00
_cell.angle_gamma   90.00
#
_symmetry.space_group_name_H-M   'P 1'
#
loop_
_entity.id
_entity.type
_entity.pdbx_description
1 polymer ?
#
loop_
_entity_poly.entity_id
_entity_poly.type
_entity_poly.pdbx_seq_one_letter_code
_entity_poly.pdbx_strand_id
1 'polypeptide(L)' 'MNTEFTAVIKQEGDWWIGWVGEIPGINCQEHTHEELIESLRVTLKEAIEFN' A
#
# COMPACT_ATOMS: atom_id res chain seq x y z
N MET A 1 2.55 -4.08 20.28
CA MET A 1 3.77 -3.93 19.44
C MET A 1 3.42 -2.98 18.33
N ASN A 2 4.24 -1.96 18.08
CA ASN A 2 4.04 -1.08 16.93
C ASN A 2 4.85 -1.67 15.79
N THR A 3 4.19 -2.39 14.89
CA THR A 3 4.86 -2.93 13.70
C THR A 3 4.83 -1.87 12.63
N GLU A 4 6.02 -1.45 12.19
CA GLU A 4 6.18 -0.52 11.08
C GLU A 4 6.33 -1.31 9.77
N PHE A 5 5.73 -0.78 8.70
CA PHE A 5 5.77 -1.37 7.36
C PHE A 5 6.17 -0.29 6.36
N THR A 6 6.91 -0.68 5.32
CA THR A 6 7.46 0.23 4.33
C THR A 6 6.76 0.04 2.99
N ALA A 7 6.04 1.08 2.56
CA ALA A 7 5.51 1.13 1.20
C ALA A 7 6.57 1.69 0.23
N VAL A 8 6.78 0.98 -0.87
CA VAL A 8 7.44 1.55 -2.06
C VAL A 8 6.36 2.19 -2.92
N ILE A 9 6.60 3.43 -3.36
CA ILE A 9 5.64 4.21 -4.14
C ILE A 9 6.32 4.72 -5.40
N LYS A 10 5.59 4.65 -6.52
CA LYS A 10 6.03 5.10 -7.83
C LYS A 10 4.89 5.80 -8.55
N GLN A 11 5.19 6.91 -9.23
CA GLN A 11 4.27 7.51 -10.19
C GLN A 11 4.62 7.04 -11.61
N GLU A 12 3.64 6.51 -12.33
CA GLU A 12 3.74 6.13 -13.75
C GLU A 12 2.63 6.81 -14.56
N GLY A 13 2.98 7.86 -15.28
CA GLY A 13 2.00 8.70 -15.98
C GLY A 13 1.01 9.32 -14.99
N ASP A 14 -0.28 9.11 -15.25
CA ASP A 14 -1.39 9.63 -14.43
C ASP A 14 -1.78 8.69 -13.28
N TRP A 15 -0.94 7.69 -12.98
CA TRP A 15 -1.18 6.70 -11.94
C TRP A 15 -0.09 6.71 -10.88
N TRP A 16 -0.51 6.51 -9.65
CA TRP A 16 0.34 6.16 -8.50
C TRP A 16 0.21 4.67 -8.25
N ILE A 17 1.35 3.98 -8.12
CA ILE A 17 1.45 2.55 -7.89
C ILE A 17 2.27 2.36 -6.62
N GLY A 18 1.83 1.47 -5.73
CA GLY A 18 2.60 1.16 -4.53
C GLY A 18 2.39 -0.24 -4.00
N TRP A 19 3.34 -0.70 -3.19
CA TRP A 19 3.30 -2.00 -2.54
C TRP A 19 4.08 -2.00 -1.22
N VAL A 20 3.68 -2.86 -0.28
CA VAL A 20 4.39 -3.05 0.99
C VAL A 20 5.54 -4.04 0.77
N GLY A 21 6.78 -3.62 1.05
CA GLY A 21 7.96 -4.44 0.75
C GLY A 21 8.04 -5.71 1.59
N GLU A 22 7.52 -5.66 2.81
CA GLU A 22 7.57 -6.76 3.78
C GLU A 22 6.51 -7.84 3.52
N ILE A 23 5.42 -7.53 2.81
CA ILE A 23 4.30 -8.45 2.59
C ILE A 23 3.99 -8.56 1.10
N PRO A 24 4.40 -9.65 0.42
CA PRO A 24 4.04 -9.92 -0.96
C PRO A 24 2.52 -9.94 -1.15
N GLY A 25 2.04 -9.32 -2.22
CA GLY A 25 0.61 -9.28 -2.56
C GLY A 25 -0.14 -8.06 -2.03
N ILE A 26 0.47 -7.24 -1.16
CA ILE A 26 -0.11 -5.96 -0.73
C ILE A 26 0.35 -4.87 -1.68
N ASN A 27 -0.48 -4.60 -2.70
CA ASN A 27 -0.23 -3.57 -3.70
C ASN A 27 -1.55 -2.88 -4.08
N CYS A 28 -1.46 -1.61 -4.45
CA CYS A 28 -2.57 -0.79 -4.91
C CYS A 28 -2.10 0.13 -6.04
N GLN A 29 -3.06 0.64 -6.83
CA GLN A 29 -2.83 1.72 -7.79
C GLN A 29 -3.99 2.71 -7.73
N GLU A 30 -3.71 4.00 -7.76
CA GLU A 30 -4.72 5.07 -7.67
C GLU A 30 -4.31 6.28 -8.53
N HIS A 31 -5.23 7.22 -8.76
CA HIS A 31 -4.93 8.43 -9.52
C HIS A 31 -4.23 9.53 -8.71
N THR A 32 -4.36 9.49 -7.38
CA THR A 32 -3.68 10.42 -6.48
C THR A 32 -2.79 9.69 -5.48
N HIS A 33 -1.78 10.39 -4.97
CA HIS A 33 -0.87 9.86 -3.96
C HIS A 33 -1.63 9.57 -2.65
N GLU A 34 -2.54 10.47 -2.25
CA GLU A 34 -3.34 10.34 -1.04
C GLU A 34 -4.25 9.12 -1.08
N GLU A 35 -4.94 8.87 -2.20
CA GLU A 35 -5.76 7.68 -2.39
C GLU A 35 -4.89 6.42 -2.33
N LEU A 36 -3.72 6.41 -2.98
CA LEU A 36 -2.82 5.27 -2.94
C LEU A 36 -2.42 4.91 -1.50
N ILE A 37 -2.07 5.93 -0.71
CA ILE A 37 -1.69 5.74 0.70
C ILE A 37 -2.86 5.16 1.51
N GLU A 38 -4.08 5.63 1.27
CA GLU A 38 -5.26 5.12 1.98
C GLU A 38 -5.56 3.66 1.60
N SER A 39 -5.57 3.35 0.30
CA SER A 39 -5.78 1.99 -0.21
C SER A 39 -4.73 1.03 0.36
N LEU A 40 -3.45 1.40 0.36
CA LEU A 40 -2.37 0.58 0.94
C LEU A 40 -2.58 0.33 2.44
N ARG A 41 -3.02 1.33 3.20
CA ARG A 41 -3.30 1.16 4.64
C ARG A 41 -4.46 0.21 4.89
N VAL A 42 -5.55 0.35 4.14
CA VAL A 42 -6.73 -0.52 4.27
C VAL A 42 -6.35 -1.96 3.91
N THR A 43 -5.73 -2.18 2.75
CA THR A 43 -5.32 -3.52 2.31
C THR A 43 -4.31 -4.16 3.26
N LEU A 44 -3.34 -3.39 3.78
CA LEU A 44 -2.39 -3.88 4.78
C LEU A 44 -3.10 -4.29 6.08
N LYS A 45 -4.03 -3.46 6.55
CA LYS A 45 -4.80 -3.75 7.78
C LYS A 45 -5.63 -5.02 7.62
N GLU A 46 -6.34 -5.17 6.50
CA GLU A 46 -7.11 -6.38 6.20
C GLU A 46 -6.20 -7.61 6.17
N ALA A 47 -5.05 -7.53 5.49
CA ALA A 47 -4.10 -8.63 5.44
C ALA A 47 -3.55 -9.04 6.82
N ILE A 48 -3.35 -8.09 7.74
CA ILE A 48 -2.91 -8.39 9.11
C ILE A 48 -4.05 -8.96 9.96
N GLU A 49 -5.29 -8.52 9.75
CA GLU A 49 -6.45 -8.98 10.53
C GLU A 49 -6.90 -10.41 10.15
N PHE A 50 -6.64 -10.85 8.92
CA PHE A 50 -7.01 -12.17 8.42
C PHE A 50 -5.89 -13.24 8.52
N ASN A 51 -4.74 -12.93 9.14
CA ASN A 51 -3.62 -13.87 9.40
C ASN A 51 -3.33 -14.03 10.89
#